data_AF-A0AAX1NAY3-F1
#
_entry.id   AF-A0AAX1NAY3-F1
#
_cell.length_a   1.000
_cell.length_b   1.000
_cell.length_c   1.000
_cell.angle_alpha   90.00
_cell.angle_beta   90.00
_cell.angle_gamma   90.00
#
_symmetry.space_group_name_H-M   'P 1'
#
loop_
_entity.id
_entity.type
_entity.pdbx_description
1 polymer ?
#
loop_
_entity_poly.entity_id
_entity_poly.type
_entity_poly.pdbx_seq_one_letter_code
_entity_poly.pdbx_strand_id
1 'polypeptide(L)'
;MKNKLTTLVAILGYLLLLTTSCDKSEEEINGGDDPVNGMDGVTVSALDPKIGYTSLELIGSIANYEDSLEASAKFVLYDGEEVVSEKTFTDLQNQEYTLEVEKLTSGKEYQYDFSVIRGEDVVTTGKKKVSTQEVKTNFSADGGFTSFRINGALEGILENTKITIVTEVISGDEIVKSETKEFDKDKEELEIVVSGLDMAANYSSKVTVKYVDEVLSEEEYDFKTHTFSVSTKDVSNNQGGLYMEGTFTSDIDPNDDLALGFYYKKGTDADDAYTWMDAEMKDETTLVAVGHGLEIGVAYDVKAAVKITSEETEEVATEVKTLDDLHGGVFVDVAATGTGDGSSWENAFTSLKTAVETTEAAIEGEDNTINVLVRKGTYTESIVTNSNSAFLNFYGGYSSDGFEKIDERNLVENISLMNLSIVFGITDLNHVKTLRVIDGFEFDFEGLNADNLFTLVTIESGDYNIVNCSFRNGPYGILNRHMKINENFTINIKNCVLENTPRGIYINNAFDDNTVLVENTKFINAEIVIEKKIRVDENNTLSVENIEIIGDKTNVIFMFDIDQDASNYENWLNNNGVCLNGVGDVEEIKTQINVKDGVFYPCN
;
A
#
# COMPACT_ATOMS: atom_id res chain seq x y z
N MET A 1 -12.20 26.83 -30.99
CA MET A 1 -12.86 25.67 -31.64
C MET A 1 -11.90 24.51 -31.93
N LYS A 2 -10.64 24.72 -32.34
CA LYS A 2 -9.67 23.61 -32.55
C LYS A 2 -9.35 22.79 -31.28
N ASN A 3 -9.23 23.41 -30.10
CA ASN A 3 -8.89 22.68 -28.86
C ASN A 3 -10.04 21.84 -28.26
N LYS A 4 -11.30 22.04 -28.67
CA LYS A 4 -12.42 21.19 -28.22
C LYS A 4 -12.59 19.93 -29.07
N LEU A 5 -12.02 19.92 -30.29
CA LEU A 5 -12.09 18.77 -31.18
C LEU A 5 -11.06 17.69 -30.80
N THR A 6 -9.90 18.09 -30.28
CA THR A 6 -8.85 17.16 -29.83
C THR A 6 -9.27 16.39 -28.58
N THR A 7 -9.96 17.04 -27.62
CA THR A 7 -10.50 16.38 -26.43
C THR A 7 -11.64 15.43 -26.76
N LEU A 8 -12.48 15.75 -27.76
CA LEU A 8 -13.55 14.85 -28.21
C LEU A 8 -13.00 13.60 -28.92
N VAL A 9 -11.90 13.73 -29.68
CA VAL A 9 -11.22 12.59 -30.32
C VAL A 9 -10.48 11.71 -29.31
N ALA A 10 -9.93 12.29 -28.24
CA ALA A 10 -9.33 11.52 -27.15
C ALA A 10 -10.38 10.74 -26.34
N ILE A 11 -11.54 11.35 -26.06
CA ILE A 11 -12.65 10.68 -25.35
C ILE A 11 -13.31 9.60 -26.22
N LEU A 12 -13.46 9.82 -27.54
CA LEU A 12 -13.92 8.78 -28.47
C LEU A 12 -12.88 7.66 -28.66
N GLY A 13 -11.59 7.97 -28.60
CA GLY A 13 -10.52 6.97 -28.60
C GLY A 13 -10.51 6.11 -27.34
N TYR A 14 -10.80 6.70 -26.18
CA TYR A 14 -10.92 6.00 -24.90
C TYR A 14 -12.22 5.17 -24.81
N LEU A 15 -13.33 5.66 -25.35
CA LEU A 15 -14.58 4.88 -25.42
C LEU A 15 -14.49 3.70 -26.41
N LEU A 16 -13.66 3.79 -27.46
CA LEU A 16 -13.41 2.67 -28.38
C LEU A 16 -12.42 1.65 -27.82
N LEU A 17 -11.61 1.99 -26.81
CA LEU A 17 -10.76 1.06 -26.07
C LEU A 17 -11.51 0.33 -24.94
N LEU A 18 -12.63 0.87 -24.46
CA LEU A 18 -13.49 0.25 -23.44
C LEU A 18 -14.57 -0.68 -24.00
N THR A 19 -14.64 -0.87 -25.33
CA THR A 19 -15.45 -1.93 -25.93
C THR A 19 -14.55 -2.88 -26.70
N THR A 20 -14.45 -4.11 -26.18
CA THR A 20 -13.71 -5.29 -26.68
C THR A 20 -12.24 -5.43 -26.24
N SER A 21 -12.05 -5.95 -25.03
CA SER A 21 -10.99 -6.94 -24.75
C SER A 21 -11.56 -8.07 -23.90
N CYS A 22 -12.29 -9.00 -24.53
CA CYS A 22 -12.20 -10.39 -24.09
C CYS A 22 -10.86 -10.88 -24.65
N ASP A 23 -9.78 -10.71 -23.90
CA ASP A 23 -8.48 -11.23 -24.30
C ASP A 23 -8.57 -12.76 -24.34
N LYS A 24 -8.46 -13.33 -25.53
CA LYS A 24 -8.11 -14.74 -25.64
C LYS A 24 -6.65 -14.85 -25.23
N SER A 25 -6.36 -15.56 -24.13
CA SER A 25 -4.97 -15.94 -23.84
C SER A 25 -4.54 -17.07 -24.79
N GLU A 26 -4.15 -16.71 -26.01
CA GLU A 26 -3.52 -17.63 -26.96
C GLU A 26 -2.04 -17.76 -26.59
N GLU A 27 -1.63 -18.94 -26.14
CA GLU A 27 -0.23 -19.24 -25.80
C GLU A 27 0.24 -20.42 -26.66
N GLU A 28 1.29 -20.19 -27.44
CA GLU A 28 1.89 -21.21 -28.31
C GLU A 28 2.90 -22.02 -27.48
N ILE A 29 2.54 -23.25 -27.10
CA ILE A 29 3.45 -24.15 -26.37
C ILE A 29 4.42 -24.77 -27.40
N ASN A 30 5.53 -24.09 -27.65
CA ASN A 30 6.61 -24.65 -28.46
C ASN A 30 7.35 -25.70 -27.63
N GLY A 31 7.25 -26.98 -28.04
CA GLY A 31 8.05 -28.06 -27.47
C GLY A 31 9.54 -27.70 -27.58
N GLY A 32 10.28 -27.81 -26.47
CA GLY A 32 11.67 -27.35 -26.39
C GLY A 32 12.61 -27.96 -27.45
N ASP A 33 13.72 -27.25 -27.69
CA ASP A 33 14.76 -27.41 -28.73
C ASP A 33 15.47 -28.79 -28.85
N ASP A 34 14.83 -29.91 -28.54
CA ASP A 34 15.33 -31.25 -28.81
C ASP A 34 14.68 -31.83 -30.09
N PRO A 35 15.37 -31.83 -31.25
CA PRO A 35 14.80 -32.16 -32.56
C PRO A 35 14.42 -33.65 -32.74
N VAL A 36 14.34 -34.42 -31.66
CA VAL A 36 14.05 -35.86 -31.68
C VAL A 36 12.53 -36.14 -31.70
N ASN A 37 11.67 -35.19 -31.28
CA ASN A 37 10.25 -35.47 -31.05
C ASN A 37 9.23 -34.87 -32.03
N GLY A 38 9.64 -34.21 -33.12
CA GLY A 38 8.79 -33.96 -34.31
C GLY A 38 7.38 -33.38 -34.09
N MET A 39 7.17 -32.63 -33.00
CA MET A 39 5.87 -32.04 -32.64
C MET A 39 5.91 -30.51 -32.74
N ASP A 40 6.09 -30.00 -33.96
CA ASP A 40 5.82 -28.59 -34.25
C ASP A 40 4.31 -28.44 -34.52
N GLY A 41 3.59 -27.61 -33.76
CA GLY A 41 2.21 -27.20 -34.09
C GLY A 41 1.09 -27.65 -33.14
N VAL A 42 1.37 -27.85 -31.85
CA VAL A 42 0.31 -28.02 -30.83
C VAL A 42 0.03 -26.68 -30.16
N THR A 43 -1.21 -26.18 -30.26
CA THR A 43 -1.65 -24.98 -29.54
C THR A 43 -2.81 -25.31 -28.62
N VAL A 44 -2.77 -24.78 -27.40
CA VAL A 44 -3.86 -24.91 -26.43
C VAL A 44 -4.27 -23.51 -26.00
N SER A 45 -5.52 -23.17 -26.24
CA SER A 45 -6.11 -21.92 -25.77
C SER A 45 -7.26 -22.24 -24.81
N ALA A 46 -7.35 -21.46 -23.74
CA ALA A 46 -8.53 -21.43 -22.90
C ALA A 46 -9.26 -20.13 -23.23
N LEU A 47 -10.56 -20.23 -23.51
CA LEU A 47 -11.40 -19.05 -23.50
C LEU A 47 -11.75 -18.77 -22.04
N ASP A 48 -11.44 -17.55 -21.58
CA ASP A 48 -11.87 -17.14 -20.25
C ASP A 48 -13.38 -17.34 -20.13
N PRO A 49 -13.86 -17.92 -19.02
CA PRO A 49 -15.28 -18.14 -18.83
C PRO A 49 -16.00 -16.80 -18.98
N LYS A 50 -16.91 -16.73 -19.97
CA LYS A 50 -17.73 -15.53 -20.15
C LYS A 50 -18.49 -15.27 -18.86
N ILE A 51 -18.47 -14.02 -18.42
CA ILE A 51 -19.10 -13.55 -17.17
C ILE A 51 -20.52 -14.12 -17.03
N GLY A 52 -20.77 -14.85 -15.94
CA GLY A 52 -22.07 -15.48 -15.65
C GLY A 52 -22.28 -16.90 -16.19
N TYR A 53 -21.29 -17.51 -16.87
CA TYR A 53 -21.36 -18.92 -17.23
C TYR A 53 -20.57 -19.80 -16.25
N THR A 54 -21.23 -20.86 -15.77
CA THR A 54 -20.58 -21.99 -15.09
C THR A 54 -19.87 -22.93 -16.08
N SER A 55 -19.48 -22.44 -17.26
CA SER A 55 -18.91 -23.28 -18.33
C SER A 55 -17.58 -22.78 -18.85
N LEU A 56 -16.59 -23.66 -18.84
CA LEU A 56 -15.25 -23.44 -19.39
C LEU A 56 -15.14 -24.16 -20.74
N GLU A 57 -14.64 -23.46 -21.75
CA GLU A 57 -14.35 -23.99 -23.08
C GLU A 57 -12.83 -24.04 -23.30
N LEU A 58 -12.27 -25.24 -23.35
CA LEU A 58 -10.85 -25.46 -23.66
C LEU A 58 -10.73 -25.93 -25.11
N ILE A 59 -9.91 -25.24 -25.91
CA ILE A 59 -9.70 -25.53 -27.33
C ILE A 59 -8.24 -25.91 -27.56
N GLY A 60 -8.01 -27.16 -27.97
CA GLY A 60 -6.69 -27.62 -28.42
C GLY A 60 -6.67 -27.86 -29.92
N SER A 61 -5.64 -27.41 -30.62
CA SER A 61 -5.43 -27.69 -32.03
C SER A 61 -4.08 -28.38 -32.26
N ILE A 62 -4.04 -29.35 -33.17
CA ILE A 62 -2.83 -30.08 -33.54
C ILE A 62 -2.70 -30.03 -35.06
N ALA A 63 -1.70 -29.31 -35.55
CA ALA A 63 -1.41 -29.18 -36.97
C ALA A 63 -0.20 -30.04 -37.38
N ASN A 64 -0.20 -30.55 -38.62
CA ASN A 64 0.96 -31.18 -39.28
C ASN A 64 1.52 -32.46 -38.65
N TYR A 65 0.67 -33.32 -38.07
CA TYR A 65 1.11 -34.59 -37.50
C TYR A 65 1.05 -35.75 -38.53
N GLU A 66 2.16 -36.05 -39.21
CA GLU A 66 2.21 -37.03 -40.32
C GLU A 66 2.13 -38.52 -39.89
N ASP A 67 2.30 -38.85 -38.60
CA ASP A 67 2.31 -40.24 -38.07
C ASP A 67 1.13 -40.53 -37.08
N SER A 68 -0.09 -40.22 -37.49
CA SER A 68 -1.22 -40.00 -36.57
C SER A 68 -2.06 -41.20 -36.12
N LEU A 69 -1.77 -42.44 -36.54
CA LEU A 69 -2.74 -43.53 -36.37
C LEU A 69 -2.89 -44.03 -34.92
N GLU A 70 -2.05 -43.57 -33.98
CA GLU A 70 -2.07 -44.05 -32.58
C GLU A 70 -1.95 -42.96 -31.50
N ALA A 71 -2.15 -41.67 -31.84
CA ALA A 71 -2.09 -40.59 -30.87
C ALA A 71 -3.49 -40.27 -30.27
N SER A 72 -3.52 -39.95 -28.97
CA SER A 72 -4.72 -39.46 -28.27
C SER A 72 -4.40 -38.23 -27.43
N ALA A 73 -5.34 -37.29 -27.32
CA ALA A 73 -5.20 -36.07 -26.53
C ALA A 73 -6.14 -36.14 -25.34
N LYS A 74 -5.67 -35.80 -24.14
CA LYS A 74 -6.44 -35.87 -22.90
C LYS A 74 -6.45 -34.49 -22.23
N PHE A 75 -7.65 -34.00 -21.95
CA PHE A 75 -7.88 -32.82 -21.11
C PHE A 75 -8.34 -33.29 -19.73
N VAL A 76 -7.78 -32.70 -18.68
CA VAL A 76 -8.20 -32.92 -17.29
C VAL A 76 -8.35 -31.57 -16.61
N LEU A 77 -9.50 -31.33 -15.96
CA LEU A 77 -9.76 -30.16 -15.14
C LEU A 77 -9.80 -30.57 -13.66
N TYR A 78 -9.12 -29.80 -12.81
CA TYR A 78 -8.95 -30.03 -11.39
C TYR A 78 -9.54 -28.87 -10.57
N ASP A 79 -10.20 -29.19 -9.45
CA ASP A 79 -10.49 -28.29 -8.32
C ASP A 79 -9.58 -28.72 -7.17
N GLY A 80 -8.49 -27.98 -6.96
CA GLY A 80 -7.38 -28.43 -6.11
C GLY A 80 -6.74 -29.72 -6.64
N GLU A 81 -6.87 -30.82 -5.89
CA GLU A 81 -6.36 -32.15 -6.29
C GLU A 81 -7.45 -33.05 -6.91
N GLU A 82 -8.72 -32.64 -6.90
CA GLU A 82 -9.84 -33.46 -7.37
C GLU A 82 -10.11 -33.24 -8.87
N VAL A 83 -10.21 -34.33 -9.64
CA VAL A 83 -10.57 -34.26 -11.07
C VAL A 83 -12.06 -34.00 -11.22
N VAL A 84 -12.41 -32.82 -11.72
CA VAL A 84 -13.80 -32.37 -11.93
C VAL A 84 -14.31 -32.79 -13.30
N SER A 85 -13.44 -32.80 -14.31
CA SER A 85 -13.79 -33.24 -15.66
C SER A 85 -12.59 -33.82 -16.39
N GLU A 86 -12.82 -34.85 -17.19
CA GLU A 86 -11.79 -35.49 -18.02
C GLU A 86 -12.39 -35.88 -19.38
N LYS A 87 -11.65 -35.61 -20.46
CA LYS A 87 -12.03 -36.07 -21.81
C LYS A 87 -10.82 -36.46 -22.64
N THR A 88 -10.90 -37.62 -23.28
CA THR A 88 -9.88 -38.11 -24.22
C THR A 88 -10.40 -38.10 -25.65
N PHE A 89 -9.61 -37.54 -26.56
CA PHE A 89 -9.85 -37.48 -27.99
C PHE A 89 -8.90 -38.44 -28.69
N THR A 90 -9.45 -39.29 -29.57
CA THR A 90 -8.69 -40.18 -30.45
C THR A 90 -8.79 -39.67 -31.87
N ASP A 91 -7.78 -39.95 -32.71
CA ASP A 91 -7.70 -39.53 -34.13
C ASP A 91 -7.36 -38.03 -34.30
N LEU A 92 -6.10 -37.69 -34.00
CA LEU A 92 -5.63 -36.31 -33.81
C LEU A 92 -5.32 -35.49 -35.09
N GLN A 93 -5.80 -35.91 -36.27
CA GLN A 93 -5.39 -35.26 -37.52
C GLN A 93 -6.13 -33.94 -37.82
N ASN A 94 -5.43 -32.81 -37.68
CA ASN A 94 -5.84 -31.49 -38.20
C ASN A 94 -7.26 -31.08 -37.76
N GLN A 95 -7.60 -31.30 -36.49
CA GLN A 95 -8.88 -30.89 -35.91
C GLN A 95 -8.66 -30.04 -34.66
N GLU A 96 -9.66 -29.22 -34.35
CA GLU A 96 -9.80 -28.54 -33.07
C GLU A 96 -10.63 -29.42 -32.13
N TYR A 97 -10.19 -29.52 -30.88
CA TYR A 97 -10.83 -30.32 -29.85
C TYR A 97 -11.35 -29.40 -28.75
N THR A 98 -12.65 -29.46 -28.51
CA THR A 98 -13.32 -28.66 -27.47
C THR A 98 -13.76 -29.54 -26.29
N LEU A 99 -13.31 -29.17 -25.10
CA LEU A 99 -13.89 -29.63 -23.83
C LEU A 99 -14.78 -28.52 -23.26
N GLU A 100 -16.08 -28.76 -23.25
CA GLU A 100 -17.05 -27.98 -22.49
C GLU A 100 -17.26 -28.64 -21.13
N VAL A 101 -17.00 -27.90 -20.05
CA VAL A 101 -17.30 -28.35 -18.68
C VAL A 101 -18.48 -27.55 -18.18
N GLU A 102 -19.62 -28.19 -17.89
CA GLU A 102 -20.79 -27.53 -17.29
C GLU A 102 -20.70 -27.56 -15.76
N LYS A 103 -21.27 -26.54 -15.08
CA LYS A 103 -21.46 -26.43 -13.62
C LYS A 103 -20.19 -26.17 -12.77
N LEU A 104 -19.31 -25.30 -13.24
CA LEU A 104 -18.28 -24.72 -12.39
C LEU A 104 -18.89 -23.79 -11.32
N THR A 105 -18.30 -23.78 -10.13
CA THR A 105 -18.68 -22.88 -9.04
C THR A 105 -18.09 -21.50 -9.31
N SER A 106 -18.92 -20.44 -9.27
CA SER A 106 -18.47 -19.05 -9.40
C SER A 106 -17.51 -18.68 -8.26
N GLY A 107 -16.51 -17.84 -8.53
CA GLY A 107 -15.50 -17.39 -7.56
C GLY A 107 -14.37 -18.38 -7.26
N LYS A 108 -14.32 -19.55 -7.92
CA LYS A 108 -13.26 -20.56 -7.71
C LYS A 108 -12.17 -20.55 -8.79
N GLU A 109 -10.94 -20.87 -8.38
CA GLU A 109 -9.81 -21.22 -9.26
C GLU A 109 -9.83 -22.70 -9.63
N TYR A 110 -9.67 -23.00 -10.91
CA TYR A 110 -9.52 -24.35 -11.46
C TYR A 110 -8.17 -24.49 -12.15
N GLN A 111 -7.58 -25.68 -12.12
CA GLN A 111 -6.36 -26.00 -12.87
C GLN A 111 -6.70 -26.98 -14.00
N TYR A 112 -6.19 -26.78 -15.22
CA TYR A 112 -6.33 -27.79 -16.28
C TYR A 112 -4.97 -28.32 -16.73
N ASP A 113 -4.97 -29.58 -17.18
CA ASP A 113 -3.83 -30.27 -17.81
C ASP A 113 -4.24 -30.77 -19.19
N PHE A 114 -3.39 -30.53 -20.18
CA PHE A 114 -3.53 -31.06 -21.53
C PHE A 114 -2.35 -31.96 -21.85
N SER A 115 -2.63 -33.20 -22.21
CA SER A 115 -1.61 -34.18 -22.56
C SER A 115 -1.84 -34.83 -23.93
N VAL A 116 -0.78 -34.97 -24.72
CA VAL A 116 -0.78 -35.80 -25.94
C VAL A 116 -0.04 -37.11 -25.66
N ILE A 117 -0.74 -38.22 -25.87
CA ILE A 117 -0.29 -39.58 -25.56
C ILE A 117 -0.09 -40.34 -26.87
N ARG A 118 1.11 -40.90 -27.08
CA ARG A 118 1.45 -41.76 -28.23
C ARG A 118 1.92 -43.12 -27.71
N GLY A 119 1.08 -44.15 -27.84
CA GLY A 119 1.39 -45.46 -27.25
C GLY A 119 1.50 -45.39 -25.72
N GLU A 120 2.65 -45.79 -25.16
CA GLU A 120 2.93 -45.70 -23.72
C GLU A 120 3.60 -44.36 -23.31
N ASP A 121 3.99 -43.52 -24.27
CA ASP A 121 4.72 -42.28 -24.01
C ASP A 121 3.77 -41.07 -23.92
N VAL A 122 3.93 -40.26 -22.86
CA VAL A 122 3.24 -38.98 -22.66
C VAL A 122 4.20 -37.87 -23.08
N VAL A 123 3.87 -37.13 -24.15
CA VAL A 123 4.85 -36.28 -24.84
C VAL A 123 4.80 -34.81 -24.41
N THR A 124 3.66 -34.33 -23.90
CA THR A 124 3.52 -32.94 -23.42
C THR A 124 2.52 -32.86 -22.27
N THR A 125 2.77 -32.02 -21.27
CA THR A 125 1.81 -31.62 -20.23
C THR A 125 1.89 -30.12 -20.03
N GLY A 126 0.79 -29.40 -20.22
CA GLY A 126 0.68 -27.98 -19.92
C GLY A 126 -0.31 -27.78 -18.79
N LYS A 127 0.14 -27.25 -17.64
CA LYS A 127 -0.72 -26.96 -16.48
C LYS A 127 -0.99 -25.46 -16.40
N LYS A 128 -2.26 -25.05 -16.39
CA LYS A 128 -2.65 -23.63 -16.26
C LYS A 128 -3.84 -23.45 -15.33
N LYS A 129 -3.92 -22.29 -14.67
CA LYS A 129 -5.02 -21.90 -13.78
C LYS A 129 -6.04 -21.03 -14.53
N VAL A 130 -7.31 -21.16 -14.21
CA VAL A 130 -8.43 -20.33 -14.70
C VAL A 130 -9.35 -20.00 -13.53
N SER A 131 -9.77 -18.74 -13.40
CA SER A 131 -10.72 -18.29 -12.36
C SER A 131 -12.10 -18.00 -12.95
N THR A 132 -13.15 -18.21 -12.16
CA THR A 132 -14.54 -17.86 -12.51
C THR A 132 -14.95 -16.57 -11.79
N GLN A 133 -15.60 -15.64 -12.49
CA GLN A 133 -15.95 -14.32 -11.94
C GLN A 133 -17.22 -14.37 -11.05
N GLU A 134 -17.24 -13.58 -9.98
CA GLU A 134 -18.33 -13.43 -9.00
C GLU A 134 -19.37 -12.38 -9.43
N VAL A 135 -20.65 -12.58 -9.09
CA VAL A 135 -21.72 -11.58 -9.31
C VAL A 135 -21.76 -10.65 -8.10
N LYS A 136 -21.40 -9.38 -8.28
CA LYS A 136 -21.43 -8.39 -7.19
C LYS A 136 -22.79 -7.71 -7.11
N THR A 137 -23.30 -7.57 -5.88
CA THR A 137 -24.55 -6.86 -5.60
C THR A 137 -24.28 -5.64 -4.76
N ASN A 138 -24.50 -4.44 -5.32
CA ASN A 138 -24.33 -3.18 -4.61
C ASN A 138 -25.71 -2.59 -4.35
N PHE A 139 -26.38 -3.06 -3.30
CA PHE A 139 -27.64 -2.49 -2.86
C PHE A 139 -27.42 -1.52 -1.71
N SER A 140 -28.14 -0.42 -1.74
CA SER A 140 -28.28 0.53 -0.65
C SER A 140 -29.73 0.54 -0.19
N ALA A 141 -29.93 0.51 1.12
CA ALA A 141 -31.26 0.53 1.72
C ALA A 141 -31.53 1.89 2.38
N ASP A 142 -32.60 2.57 1.95
CA ASP A 142 -33.10 3.80 2.53
C ASP A 142 -34.45 3.55 3.22
N GLY A 143 -34.45 3.64 4.55
CA GLY A 143 -35.67 3.57 5.36
C GLY A 143 -36.33 4.93 5.53
N GLY A 144 -37.58 5.08 5.05
CA GLY A 144 -38.46 6.18 5.41
C GLY A 144 -39.66 5.70 6.23
N PHE A 145 -40.28 6.58 7.02
CA PHE A 145 -41.38 6.24 7.94
C PHE A 145 -42.56 5.46 7.33
N THR A 146 -42.78 5.55 6.02
CA THR A 146 -43.90 4.89 5.33
C THR A 146 -43.46 3.93 4.22
N SER A 147 -42.15 3.84 3.95
CA SER A 147 -41.61 3.07 2.84
C SER A 147 -40.17 2.69 3.07
N PHE A 148 -39.85 1.41 2.86
CA PHE A 148 -38.48 0.94 2.70
C PHE A 148 -38.13 0.97 1.21
N ARG A 149 -37.02 1.61 0.85
CA ARG A 149 -36.48 1.67 -0.50
C ARG A 149 -35.15 0.92 -0.56
N ILE A 150 -34.99 0.07 -1.55
CA ILE A 150 -33.70 -0.46 -1.94
C ILE A 150 -33.36 0.19 -3.28
N ASN A 151 -32.14 0.74 -3.41
CA ASN A 151 -31.56 1.24 -4.65
C ASN A 151 -30.25 0.51 -4.89
N GLY A 152 -30.05 -0.09 -6.06
CA GLY A 152 -28.79 -0.73 -6.36
C GLY A 152 -28.66 -1.18 -7.80
N ALA A 153 -27.42 -1.51 -8.15
CA ALA A 153 -27.05 -2.11 -9.43
C ALA A 153 -26.56 -3.53 -9.18
N LEU A 154 -26.84 -4.40 -10.15
CA LEU A 154 -26.23 -5.72 -10.19
C LEU A 154 -25.12 -5.69 -11.25
N GLU A 155 -23.88 -5.92 -10.84
CA GLU A 155 -22.74 -5.97 -11.74
C GLU A 155 -22.46 -7.41 -12.19
N GLY A 156 -22.11 -7.58 -13.47
CA GLY A 156 -21.71 -8.88 -14.02
C GLY A 156 -22.83 -9.77 -14.58
N ILE A 157 -24.05 -9.25 -14.80
CA ILE A 157 -25.15 -10.04 -15.39
C ILE A 157 -25.29 -9.78 -16.89
N LEU A 158 -25.39 -10.86 -17.67
CA LEU A 158 -25.60 -10.81 -19.11
C LEU A 158 -26.98 -10.29 -19.51
N GLU A 159 -27.07 -9.82 -20.76
CA GLU A 159 -28.34 -9.51 -21.43
C GLU A 159 -29.31 -10.69 -21.39
N ASN A 160 -30.52 -10.44 -20.89
CA ASN A 160 -31.68 -11.37 -20.83
C ASN A 160 -31.70 -12.40 -19.68
N THR A 161 -30.86 -12.25 -18.65
CA THR A 161 -30.94 -13.09 -17.45
C THR A 161 -32.08 -12.61 -16.54
N LYS A 162 -33.08 -13.47 -16.30
CA LYS A 162 -34.17 -13.17 -15.36
C LYS A 162 -33.74 -13.43 -13.92
N ILE A 163 -33.66 -12.37 -13.13
CA ILE A 163 -33.33 -12.44 -11.70
C ILE A 163 -34.56 -12.04 -10.89
N THR A 164 -34.78 -12.75 -9.78
CA THR A 164 -35.83 -12.45 -8.80
C THR A 164 -35.18 -11.87 -7.56
N ILE A 165 -35.60 -10.67 -7.16
CA ILE A 165 -35.12 -10.05 -5.92
C ILE A 165 -36.25 -10.13 -4.91
N VAL A 166 -35.94 -10.76 -3.78
CA VAL A 166 -36.86 -10.97 -2.68
C VAL A 166 -36.41 -10.08 -1.53
N THR A 167 -37.29 -9.20 -1.07
CA THR A 167 -37.05 -8.33 0.08
C THR A 167 -38.01 -8.72 1.20
N GLU A 168 -37.46 -9.06 2.36
CA GLU A 168 -38.22 -9.34 3.58
C GLU A 168 -37.89 -8.26 4.60
N VAL A 169 -38.88 -7.47 5.01
CA VAL A 169 -38.72 -6.46 6.08
C VAL A 169 -39.46 -6.94 7.30
N ILE A 170 -38.76 -7.04 8.43
CA ILE A 170 -39.26 -7.49 9.72
C ILE A 170 -39.36 -6.26 10.63
N SER A 171 -40.58 -5.88 11.02
CA SER A 171 -40.82 -4.80 11.99
C SER A 171 -41.64 -5.35 13.17
N GLY A 172 -40.99 -5.51 14.33
CA GLY A 172 -41.59 -6.22 15.46
C GLY A 172 -41.93 -7.68 15.10
N ASP A 173 -43.20 -8.05 15.22
CA ASP A 173 -43.71 -9.39 14.87
C ASP A 173 -44.23 -9.49 13.43
N GLU A 174 -44.23 -8.39 12.67
CA GLU A 174 -44.77 -8.32 11.31
C GLU A 174 -43.66 -8.51 10.26
N ILE A 175 -43.86 -9.46 9.34
CA ILE A 175 -42.96 -9.71 8.21
C ILE A 175 -43.67 -9.27 6.94
N VAL A 176 -43.15 -8.25 6.27
CA VAL A 176 -43.64 -7.79 4.97
C VAL A 176 -42.67 -8.25 3.89
N LYS A 177 -43.17 -9.09 2.98
CA LYS A 177 -42.39 -9.66 1.87
C LYS A 177 -42.78 -8.98 0.56
N SER A 178 -41.78 -8.49 -0.17
CA SER A 178 -41.90 -7.99 -1.54
C SER A 178 -41.04 -8.84 -2.47
N GLU A 179 -41.55 -9.12 -3.66
CA GLU A 179 -40.84 -9.90 -4.68
C GLU A 179 -40.95 -9.17 -6.02
N THR A 180 -39.82 -8.87 -6.64
CA THR A 180 -39.81 -8.26 -7.97
C THR A 180 -40.08 -9.35 -9.01
N LYS A 181 -40.97 -9.04 -9.98
CA LYS A 181 -41.42 -10.05 -10.95
C LYS A 181 -40.50 -10.24 -12.16
N GLU A 182 -39.46 -9.44 -12.32
CA GLU A 182 -38.40 -9.57 -13.32
C GLU A 182 -37.53 -8.31 -13.28
N PHE A 183 -36.22 -8.45 -13.08
CA PHE A 183 -35.25 -7.36 -13.25
C PHE A 183 -34.83 -7.28 -14.72
N ASP A 184 -34.80 -6.06 -15.26
CA ASP A 184 -34.32 -5.75 -16.62
C ASP A 184 -33.15 -4.77 -16.47
N LYS A 185 -31.95 -5.16 -16.96
CA LYS A 185 -30.70 -4.41 -16.76
C LYS A 185 -30.72 -3.02 -17.37
N ASP A 186 -31.66 -2.73 -18.27
CA ASP A 186 -31.82 -1.41 -18.90
C ASP A 186 -32.41 -0.36 -17.91
N LYS A 187 -32.73 -0.78 -16.68
CA LYS A 187 -33.04 0.12 -15.58
C LYS A 187 -31.81 0.30 -14.69
N GLU A 188 -31.19 1.47 -14.80
CA GLU A 188 -30.01 1.87 -14.01
C GLU A 188 -30.28 1.88 -12.48
N GLU A 189 -31.55 1.92 -12.06
CA GLU A 189 -31.94 1.88 -10.65
C GLU A 189 -33.17 0.98 -10.46
N LEU A 190 -33.05 0.00 -9.57
CA LEU A 190 -34.19 -0.76 -9.07
C LEU A 190 -34.73 -0.06 -7.81
N GLU A 191 -35.95 0.45 -7.86
CA GLU A 191 -36.66 0.93 -6.66
C GLU A 191 -37.67 -0.14 -6.19
N ILE A 192 -37.44 -0.74 -5.02
CA ILE A 192 -38.43 -1.60 -4.35
C ILE A 192 -39.06 -0.80 -3.21
N VAL A 193 -40.36 -0.50 -3.30
CA VAL A 193 -41.10 0.19 -2.24
C VAL A 193 -41.92 -0.82 -1.44
N VAL A 194 -41.53 -1.06 -0.18
CA VAL A 194 -42.35 -1.84 0.76
C VAL A 194 -43.28 -0.90 1.50
N SER A 195 -44.59 -1.00 1.24
CA SER A 195 -45.62 -0.12 1.84
C SER A 195 -46.36 -0.82 2.99
N GLY A 196 -46.84 -0.03 3.97
CA GLY A 196 -47.69 -0.52 5.06
C GLY A 196 -46.99 -0.86 6.38
N LEU A 197 -45.73 -0.48 6.56
CA LEU A 197 -44.97 -0.71 7.79
C LEU A 197 -45.31 0.35 8.86
N ASP A 198 -45.70 -0.06 10.06
CA ASP A 198 -45.78 0.80 11.24
C ASP A 198 -44.41 0.80 11.95
N MET A 199 -43.51 1.69 11.52
CA MET A 199 -42.10 1.70 11.94
C MET A 199 -41.85 2.27 13.36
N ALA A 200 -42.76 2.06 14.30
CA ALA A 200 -42.60 2.48 15.70
C ALA A 200 -41.60 1.60 16.49
N ALA A 201 -41.09 0.52 15.90
CA ALA A 201 -40.14 -0.42 16.50
C ALA A 201 -38.90 -0.60 15.62
N ASN A 202 -37.81 -1.09 16.22
CA ASN A 202 -36.63 -1.54 15.50
C ASN A 202 -37.05 -2.52 14.40
N TYR A 203 -36.44 -2.41 13.23
CA TYR A 203 -36.73 -3.31 12.12
C TYR A 203 -35.44 -3.82 11.51
N SER A 204 -35.47 -5.04 11.01
CA SER A 204 -34.40 -5.61 10.19
C SER A 204 -34.95 -5.87 8.79
N SER A 205 -34.10 -5.78 7.78
CA SER A 205 -34.47 -6.15 6.42
C SER A 205 -33.47 -7.13 5.88
N LYS A 206 -33.98 -8.11 5.13
CA LYS A 206 -33.21 -9.13 4.43
C LYS A 206 -33.47 -9.01 2.94
N VAL A 207 -32.42 -8.82 2.16
CA VAL A 207 -32.48 -8.76 0.69
C VAL A 207 -31.83 -10.03 0.16
N THR A 208 -32.59 -10.82 -0.59
CA THR A 208 -32.10 -12.05 -1.22
C THR A 208 -32.21 -11.92 -2.73
N VAL A 209 -31.09 -12.06 -3.44
CA VAL A 209 -31.06 -12.11 -4.90
C VAL A 209 -31.04 -13.55 -5.36
N LYS A 210 -31.97 -13.93 -6.24
CA LYS A 210 -32.09 -15.30 -6.73
C LYS A 210 -32.04 -15.39 -8.24
N TYR A 211 -31.34 -16.40 -8.74
CA TYR A 211 -31.47 -16.86 -10.12
C TYR A 211 -32.20 -18.21 -10.13
N VAL A 212 -33.42 -18.22 -10.65
CA VAL A 212 -34.34 -19.36 -10.53
C VAL A 212 -34.58 -19.69 -9.05
N ASP A 213 -34.06 -20.83 -8.56
CA ASP A 213 -34.20 -21.28 -7.17
C ASP A 213 -32.89 -21.12 -6.36
N GLU A 214 -31.81 -20.68 -7.00
CA GLU A 214 -30.49 -20.53 -6.40
C GLU A 214 -30.30 -19.12 -5.83
N VAL A 215 -29.80 -19.03 -4.60
CA VAL A 215 -29.48 -17.75 -3.93
C VAL A 215 -28.10 -17.30 -4.41
N LEU A 216 -28.04 -16.14 -5.07
CA LEU A 216 -26.80 -15.55 -5.57
C LEU A 216 -26.14 -14.67 -4.50
N SER A 217 -26.93 -13.89 -3.77
CA SER A 217 -26.46 -13.08 -2.65
C SER A 217 -27.57 -12.87 -1.61
N GLU A 218 -27.16 -12.58 -0.38
CA GLU A 218 -28.03 -12.34 0.76
C GLU A 218 -27.42 -11.27 1.67
N GLU A 219 -28.15 -10.19 1.91
CA GLU A 219 -27.72 -9.06 2.74
C GLU A 219 -28.76 -8.76 3.82
N GLU A 220 -28.31 -8.53 5.05
CA GLU A 220 -29.16 -8.16 6.19
C GLU A 220 -28.79 -6.76 6.69
N TYR A 221 -29.82 -5.94 6.96
CA TYR A 221 -29.68 -4.57 7.45
C TYR A 221 -30.51 -4.38 8.72
N ASP A 222 -29.90 -3.87 9.78
CA ASP A 222 -30.57 -3.58 11.05
C ASP A 222 -30.78 -2.07 11.23
N PHE A 223 -32.01 -1.66 11.52
CA PHE A 223 -32.38 -0.27 11.75
C PHE A 223 -32.91 -0.09 13.18
N LYS A 224 -32.25 0.80 13.94
CA LYS A 224 -32.68 1.17 15.30
C LYS A 224 -33.51 2.44 15.29
N THR A 225 -34.68 2.40 15.93
CA THR A 225 -35.54 3.58 16.11
C THR A 225 -35.26 4.22 17.48
N HIS A 226 -34.91 5.49 17.48
CA HIS A 226 -34.73 6.28 18.71
C HIS A 226 -35.86 7.30 18.87
N THR A 227 -36.33 7.52 20.09
CA THR A 227 -37.40 8.50 20.38
C THR A 227 -36.79 9.75 21.02
N PHE A 228 -37.18 10.94 20.56
CA PHE A 228 -36.57 12.21 20.97
C PHE A 228 -37.61 13.19 21.53
N SER A 229 -37.16 14.12 22.37
CA SER A 229 -37.94 15.27 22.83
C SER A 229 -37.37 16.55 22.22
N VAL A 230 -38.15 17.21 21.37
CA VAL A 230 -37.76 18.49 20.77
C VAL A 230 -38.39 19.64 21.57
N SER A 231 -37.59 20.61 22.02
CA SER A 231 -38.12 21.86 22.57
C SER A 231 -38.00 22.97 21.51
N THR A 232 -39.11 23.51 21.04
CA THR A 232 -39.07 24.70 20.19
C THR A 232 -38.82 25.93 21.05
N LYS A 233 -37.85 26.75 20.65
CA LYS A 233 -37.59 28.05 21.27
C LYS A 233 -37.99 29.11 20.25
N ASP A 234 -38.84 30.06 20.64
CA ASP A 234 -39.17 31.20 19.78
C ASP A 234 -37.90 32.02 19.52
N VAL A 235 -37.32 31.85 18.33
CA VAL A 235 -36.17 32.66 17.90
C VAL A 235 -36.71 33.83 17.08
N SER A 236 -36.92 34.97 17.73
CA SER A 236 -37.23 36.22 17.03
C SER A 236 -35.96 36.74 16.35
N ASN A 237 -35.69 36.34 15.12
CA ASN A 237 -34.74 37.07 14.27
C ASN A 237 -35.42 37.53 12.96
N ASN A 238 -34.94 38.66 12.46
CA ASN A 238 -35.53 39.41 11.33
C ASN A 238 -35.36 38.75 9.96
N GLN A 239 -35.11 37.43 9.87
CA GLN A 239 -34.83 36.75 8.60
C GLN A 239 -35.84 35.65 8.18
N GLY A 240 -36.92 35.43 8.93
CA GLY A 240 -38.05 34.63 8.44
C GLY A 240 -37.83 33.12 8.35
N GLY A 241 -36.89 32.56 9.13
CA GLY A 241 -36.73 31.12 9.34
C GLY A 241 -37.13 30.71 10.76
N LEU A 242 -37.67 29.49 10.92
CA LEU A 242 -37.89 28.90 12.23
C LEU A 242 -36.62 28.13 12.61
N TYR A 243 -36.03 28.47 13.76
CA TYR A 243 -34.84 27.79 14.29
C TYR A 243 -35.29 26.72 15.28
N MET A 244 -34.91 25.47 15.02
CA MET A 244 -35.19 24.35 15.92
C MET A 244 -33.86 23.84 16.50
N GLU A 245 -33.77 23.77 17.82
CA GLU A 245 -32.64 23.21 18.55
C GLU A 245 -33.15 22.01 19.35
N GLY A 246 -32.59 20.84 19.09
CA GLY A 246 -32.87 19.61 19.81
C GLY A 246 -31.62 19.16 20.55
N THR A 247 -31.74 18.86 21.85
CA THR A 247 -30.66 18.23 22.61
C THR A 247 -30.91 16.73 22.63
N PHE A 248 -29.91 15.92 22.30
CA PHE A 248 -30.00 14.47 22.37
C PHE A 248 -29.19 13.96 23.56
N THR A 249 -29.71 12.92 24.23
CA THR A 249 -28.95 12.07 25.14
C THR A 249 -28.90 10.69 24.48
N SER A 250 -27.85 10.42 23.74
CA SER A 250 -27.63 9.10 23.14
C SER A 250 -26.34 8.48 23.70
N ASP A 251 -26.31 7.15 23.75
CA ASP A 251 -25.10 6.36 24.01
C ASP A 251 -24.32 6.11 22.70
N ILE A 252 -24.42 7.02 21.72
CA ILE A 252 -23.77 6.87 20.40
C ILE A 252 -22.34 7.39 20.50
N ASP A 253 -21.38 6.60 20.01
CA ASP A 253 -19.94 6.93 20.03
C ASP A 253 -19.67 8.06 19.00
N PRO A 254 -18.93 9.13 19.35
CA PRO A 254 -18.71 10.29 18.47
C PRO A 254 -18.00 10.02 17.12
N ASN A 255 -17.60 8.78 16.81
CA ASN A 255 -16.87 8.43 15.59
C ASN A 255 -17.73 7.77 14.49
N ASP A 256 -19.02 7.54 14.72
CA ASP A 256 -19.90 7.04 13.65
C ASP A 256 -20.23 8.18 12.67
N ASP A 257 -20.00 7.97 11.36
CA ASP A 257 -20.49 8.88 10.33
C ASP A 257 -22.03 8.81 10.32
N LEU A 258 -22.69 9.87 10.81
CA LEU A 258 -24.14 9.94 10.96
C LEU A 258 -24.75 10.91 9.95
N ALA A 259 -25.65 10.43 9.10
CA ALA A 259 -26.57 11.31 8.38
C ALA A 259 -27.81 11.58 9.26
N LEU A 260 -27.93 12.83 9.74
CA LEU A 260 -28.97 13.26 10.67
C LEU A 260 -29.95 14.20 9.96
N GLY A 261 -31.26 13.99 10.16
CA GLY A 261 -32.27 14.92 9.67
C GLY A 261 -33.60 14.85 10.40
N PHE A 262 -34.40 15.90 10.18
CA PHE A 262 -35.73 16.04 10.75
C PHE A 262 -36.79 15.90 9.66
N TYR A 263 -37.86 15.22 10.01
CA TYR A 263 -39.11 15.16 9.27
C TYR A 263 -40.11 16.11 9.95
N TYR A 264 -40.73 17.02 9.21
CA TYR A 264 -41.80 17.86 9.76
C TYR A 264 -43.08 17.78 8.94
N LYS A 265 -44.21 17.95 9.62
CA LYS A 265 -45.57 18.01 9.04
C LYS A 265 -46.34 19.16 9.66
N LYS A 266 -47.07 19.93 8.84
CA LYS A 266 -47.99 20.96 9.37
C LYS A 266 -49.17 20.26 10.05
N GLY A 267 -49.51 20.63 11.28
CA GLY A 267 -50.58 19.97 12.04
C GLY A 267 -51.97 20.03 11.39
N THR A 268 -52.15 20.88 10.36
CA THR A 268 -53.39 21.01 9.58
C THR A 268 -53.43 20.14 8.33
N ASP A 269 -52.32 19.52 7.93
CA ASP A 269 -52.25 18.77 6.68
C ASP A 269 -52.87 17.39 6.85
N ALA A 270 -53.86 17.08 5.99
CA ALA A 270 -54.57 15.81 6.02
C ALA A 270 -53.74 14.63 5.47
N ASP A 271 -52.66 14.92 4.74
CA ASP A 271 -51.79 13.92 4.14
C ASP A 271 -50.63 13.56 5.09
N ASP A 272 -50.28 12.28 5.21
CA ASP A 272 -49.23 11.78 6.10
C ASP A 272 -47.80 11.99 5.59
N ALA A 273 -47.62 12.90 4.62
CA ALA A 273 -46.33 13.21 4.05
C ALA A 273 -45.53 14.14 4.97
N TYR A 274 -44.39 13.66 5.46
CA TYR A 274 -43.40 14.48 6.16
C TYR A 274 -42.37 15.04 5.17
N THR A 275 -41.91 16.26 5.38
CA THR A 275 -40.82 16.87 4.60
C THR A 275 -39.49 16.74 5.35
N TRP A 276 -38.43 16.36 4.64
CA TRP A 276 -37.06 16.23 5.19
C TRP A 276 -36.38 17.60 5.34
N MET A 277 -35.61 17.75 6.42
CA MET A 277 -34.72 18.86 6.72
C MET A 277 -33.36 18.31 7.13
N ASP A 278 -32.31 18.78 6.46
CA ASP A 278 -30.94 18.49 6.86
C ASP A 278 -30.66 19.09 8.24
N ALA A 279 -29.93 18.35 9.06
CA ALA A 279 -29.49 18.77 10.37
C ALA A 279 -27.96 18.73 10.45
N GLU A 280 -27.39 19.65 11.22
CA GLU A 280 -25.96 19.70 11.50
C GLU A 280 -25.73 19.55 12.99
N MET A 281 -24.70 18.77 13.35
CA MET A 281 -24.24 18.66 14.73
C MET A 281 -23.54 19.95 15.13
N LYS A 282 -24.08 20.65 16.13
CA LYS A 282 -23.46 21.85 16.70
C LYS A 282 -22.40 21.49 17.73
N ASP A 283 -22.64 20.41 18.47
CA ASP A 283 -21.72 19.79 19.42
C ASP A 283 -22.09 18.31 19.60
N GLU A 284 -21.33 17.58 20.42
CA GLU A 284 -21.50 16.15 20.74
C GLU A 284 -22.90 15.78 21.27
N THR A 285 -23.76 16.75 21.62
CA THR A 285 -25.09 16.52 22.21
C THR A 285 -26.21 17.35 21.59
N THR A 286 -25.91 18.20 20.61
CA THR A 286 -26.86 19.19 20.09
C THR A 286 -26.96 19.13 18.56
N LEU A 287 -28.17 18.87 18.08
CA LEU A 287 -28.53 18.92 16.67
C LEU A 287 -29.25 20.23 16.37
N VAL A 288 -28.83 20.87 15.29
CA VAL A 288 -29.45 22.10 14.80
C VAL A 288 -29.96 21.85 13.39
N ALA A 289 -31.25 22.11 13.17
CA ALA A 289 -31.82 22.14 11.83
C ALA A 289 -32.53 23.46 11.58
N VAL A 290 -32.29 24.02 10.39
CA VAL A 290 -32.83 25.32 9.98
C VAL A 290 -33.89 25.08 8.92
N GLY A 291 -35.15 25.25 9.31
CA GLY A 291 -36.28 25.09 8.40
C GLY A 291 -36.53 26.39 7.64
N HIS A 292 -36.26 26.39 6.34
CA HIS A 292 -36.64 27.49 5.46
C HIS A 292 -38.12 27.35 5.05
N GLY A 293 -38.91 28.41 5.22
CA GLY A 293 -40.31 28.46 4.75
C GLY A 293 -41.39 27.98 5.75
N LEU A 294 -41.04 27.83 7.03
CA LEU A 294 -42.02 27.51 8.08
C LEU A 294 -42.84 28.75 8.48
N GLU A 295 -44.16 28.59 8.61
CA GLU A 295 -45.09 29.65 8.98
C GLU A 295 -45.04 29.92 10.50
N ILE A 296 -44.84 31.18 10.88
CA ILE A 296 -44.86 31.60 12.28
C ILE A 296 -46.27 31.42 12.86
N GLY A 297 -46.37 30.77 14.03
CA GLY A 297 -47.63 30.56 14.74
C GLY A 297 -48.42 29.32 14.30
N VAL A 298 -47.82 28.48 13.47
CA VAL A 298 -48.39 27.19 13.05
C VAL A 298 -47.78 26.05 13.88
N ALA A 299 -48.62 25.12 14.32
CA ALA A 299 -48.16 23.90 14.96
C ALA A 299 -47.63 22.91 13.91
N TYR A 300 -46.42 22.43 14.11
CA TYR A 300 -45.80 21.37 13.31
C TYR A 300 -45.59 20.13 14.17
N ASP A 301 -45.84 18.96 13.60
CA ASP A 301 -45.40 17.68 14.13
C ASP A 301 -43.99 17.40 13.58
N VAL A 302 -43.02 17.16 14.44
CA VAL A 302 -41.61 17.01 14.07
C VAL A 302 -41.10 15.67 14.60
N LYS A 303 -40.54 14.86 13.70
CA LYS A 303 -39.90 13.58 14.01
C LYS A 303 -38.44 13.67 13.59
N ALA A 304 -37.51 13.19 14.41
CA ALA A 304 -36.12 13.05 14.01
C ALA A 304 -35.85 11.61 13.57
N ALA A 305 -34.98 11.43 12.58
CA ALA A 305 -34.46 10.13 12.18
C ALA A 305 -32.93 10.19 12.16
N VAL A 306 -32.31 9.11 12.61
CA VAL A 306 -30.85 8.93 12.60
C VAL A 306 -30.57 7.83 11.60
N LYS A 307 -29.85 8.14 10.51
CA LYS A 307 -29.28 7.11 9.65
C LYS A 307 -27.86 6.85 10.17
N ILE A 308 -27.69 5.70 10.82
CA ILE A 308 -26.36 5.15 11.06
C ILE A 308 -25.95 4.57 9.72
N THR A 309 -25.14 5.30 8.97
CA THR A 309 -24.33 4.68 7.93
C THR A 309 -23.28 3.89 8.68
N SER A 310 -23.50 2.58 8.88
CA SER A 310 -22.37 1.72 9.14
C SER A 310 -21.44 1.95 7.96
N GLU A 311 -20.21 2.41 8.21
CA GLU A 311 -19.14 2.18 7.24
C GLU A 311 -19.30 0.73 6.79
N GLU A 312 -19.43 0.54 5.48
CA GLU A 312 -19.50 -0.76 4.88
C GLU A 312 -18.37 -1.57 5.53
N THR A 313 -18.72 -2.59 6.32
CA THR A 313 -17.82 -3.73 6.42
C THR A 313 -17.87 -4.34 5.04
N GLU A 314 -17.10 -3.77 4.11
CA GLU A 314 -16.59 -4.53 3.00
C GLU A 314 -16.04 -5.80 3.65
N GLU A 315 -16.71 -6.93 3.42
CA GLU A 315 -15.97 -8.16 3.37
C GLU A 315 -14.90 -7.90 2.33
N VAL A 316 -13.69 -7.64 2.83
CA VAL A 316 -12.49 -7.49 2.06
C VAL A 316 -12.32 -8.81 1.32
N ALA A 317 -12.96 -8.93 0.16
CA ALA A 317 -12.30 -9.51 -0.99
C ALA A 317 -10.91 -8.89 -0.94
N THR A 318 -9.89 -9.72 -0.76
CA THR A 318 -8.48 -9.32 -0.68
C THR A 318 -8.16 -8.45 -1.88
N GLU A 319 -8.46 -7.16 -1.76
CA GLU A 319 -8.03 -6.14 -2.66
C GLU A 319 -6.54 -6.10 -2.39
N VAL A 320 -5.77 -6.48 -3.40
CA VAL A 320 -4.34 -6.29 -3.38
C VAL A 320 -4.15 -4.78 -3.25
N LYS A 321 -3.98 -4.31 -2.02
CA LYS A 321 -3.69 -2.90 -1.75
C LYS A 321 -2.52 -2.53 -2.64
N THR A 322 -2.78 -1.60 -3.54
CA THR A 322 -1.75 -1.14 -4.46
C THR A 322 -0.85 -0.18 -3.69
N LEU A 323 0.34 0.08 -4.22
CA LEU A 323 1.30 0.98 -3.58
C LEU A 323 0.71 2.39 -3.32
N ASP A 324 -0.34 2.75 -4.05
CA ASP A 324 -1.08 4.01 -3.90
C ASP A 324 -1.86 4.10 -2.57
N ASP A 325 -2.26 2.96 -1.98
CA ASP A 325 -2.96 2.89 -0.68
C ASP A 325 -2.01 2.99 0.52
N LEU A 326 -0.69 2.93 0.30
CA LEU A 326 0.32 3.01 1.36
C LEU A 326 0.59 4.44 1.83
N HIS A 327 -0.09 5.45 1.27
CA HIS A 327 -0.11 6.85 1.71
C HIS A 327 1.21 7.37 2.32
N GLY A 328 2.36 7.01 1.72
CA GLY A 328 3.67 7.50 2.13
C GLY A 328 4.58 6.55 2.90
N GLY A 329 4.35 5.25 3.00
CA GLY A 329 5.40 4.34 3.48
C GLY A 329 5.07 2.85 3.58
N VAL A 330 6.10 2.02 3.76
CA VAL A 330 6.00 0.58 4.06
C VAL A 330 6.47 0.31 5.48
N PHE A 331 5.84 -0.66 6.15
CA PHE A 331 6.15 -0.98 7.55
C PHE A 331 7.11 -2.17 7.67
N VAL A 332 8.05 -2.05 8.60
CA VAL A 332 9.00 -3.12 8.95
C VAL A 332 9.00 -3.35 10.45
N ASP A 333 8.60 -4.54 10.86
CA ASP A 333 8.55 -4.97 12.26
C ASP A 333 8.97 -6.44 12.36
N VAL A 334 10.10 -6.68 13.00
CA VAL A 334 10.64 -8.03 13.22
C VAL A 334 9.68 -8.94 14.01
N ALA A 335 8.73 -8.36 14.76
CA ALA A 335 7.75 -9.09 15.56
C ALA A 335 6.37 -9.23 14.88
N ALA A 336 6.19 -8.73 13.65
CA ALA A 336 4.92 -8.82 12.94
C ALA A 336 4.53 -10.28 12.65
N THR A 337 3.22 -10.56 12.69
CA THR A 337 2.65 -11.90 12.52
C THR A 337 1.59 -11.98 11.43
N GLY A 338 1.25 -10.86 10.78
CA GLY A 338 0.24 -10.79 9.73
C GLY A 338 0.73 -11.31 8.38
N THR A 339 0.20 -10.75 7.30
CA THR A 339 0.46 -11.19 5.91
C THR A 339 1.90 -10.93 5.45
N GLY A 340 2.60 -9.99 6.07
CA GLY A 340 3.98 -9.63 5.73
C GLY A 340 4.09 -8.84 4.42
N ASP A 341 3.07 -8.07 4.06
CA ASP A 341 3.01 -7.23 2.85
C ASP A 341 3.45 -5.77 3.09
N GLY A 342 3.72 -5.38 4.33
CA GLY A 342 4.17 -4.03 4.67
C GLY A 342 3.07 -2.97 4.61
N SER A 343 1.78 -3.35 4.63
CA SER A 343 0.62 -2.44 4.56
C SER A 343 0.18 -1.83 5.89
N SER A 344 0.64 -2.38 7.01
CA SER A 344 0.36 -1.90 8.37
C SER A 344 1.42 -2.44 9.34
N TRP A 345 1.41 -2.01 10.60
CA TRP A 345 2.26 -2.63 11.63
C TRP A 345 1.95 -4.11 11.87
N GLU A 346 0.68 -4.54 11.74
CA GLU A 346 0.27 -5.94 11.88
C GLU A 346 0.79 -6.79 10.71
N ASN A 347 0.69 -6.25 9.50
CA ASN A 347 1.12 -6.89 8.26
C ASN A 347 2.54 -6.49 7.84
N ALA A 348 3.31 -5.90 8.74
CA ALA A 348 4.64 -5.36 8.41
C ALA A 348 5.59 -6.45 7.91
N PHE A 349 6.55 -6.05 7.08
CA PHE A 349 7.66 -6.92 6.72
C PHE A 349 8.45 -7.29 7.99
N THR A 350 8.74 -8.56 8.17
CA THR A 350 9.53 -9.05 9.32
C THR A 350 11.04 -8.87 9.14
N SER A 351 11.47 -8.35 7.98
CA SER A 351 12.87 -8.16 7.62
C SER A 351 13.04 -6.88 6.80
N LEU A 352 14.11 -6.11 7.05
CA LEU A 352 14.39 -4.88 6.32
C LEU A 352 14.79 -5.19 4.87
N LYS A 353 15.48 -6.31 4.63
CA LYS A 353 15.86 -6.74 3.29
C LYS A 353 14.64 -7.03 2.45
N THR A 354 13.67 -7.80 2.94
CA THR A 354 12.44 -8.08 2.20
C THR A 354 11.69 -6.78 1.91
N ALA A 355 11.59 -5.88 2.89
CA ALA A 355 10.96 -4.58 2.68
C ALA A 355 11.65 -3.80 1.56
N VAL A 356 12.98 -3.72 1.57
CA VAL A 356 13.75 -3.05 0.51
C VAL A 356 13.54 -3.72 -0.84
N GLU A 357 13.77 -5.03 -0.96
CA GLU A 357 13.68 -5.76 -2.23
C GLU A 357 12.28 -5.68 -2.85
N THR A 358 11.23 -5.85 -2.05
CA THR A 358 9.84 -5.76 -2.50
C THR A 358 9.47 -4.33 -2.89
N THR A 359 9.86 -3.34 -2.09
CA THR A 359 9.51 -1.94 -2.38
C THR A 359 10.27 -1.44 -3.60
N GLU A 360 11.55 -1.77 -3.76
CA GLU A 360 12.32 -1.40 -4.95
C GLU A 360 11.74 -1.97 -6.24
N ALA A 361 11.23 -3.21 -6.19
CA ALA A 361 10.57 -3.83 -7.33
C ALA A 361 9.23 -3.18 -7.69
N ALA A 362 8.59 -2.50 -6.75
CA ALA A 362 7.28 -1.88 -6.93
C ALA A 362 7.33 -0.38 -7.28
N ILE A 363 8.50 0.26 -7.20
CA ILE A 363 8.64 1.67 -7.58
C ILE A 363 8.46 1.81 -9.10
N GLU A 364 7.31 2.36 -9.50
CA GLU A 364 7.02 2.78 -10.86
C GLU A 364 7.02 4.32 -10.93
N GLY A 365 7.76 4.89 -11.90
CA GLY A 365 7.78 6.34 -12.14
C GLY A 365 8.74 7.16 -11.27
N GLU A 366 8.97 8.42 -11.66
CA GLU A 366 10.00 9.30 -11.09
C GLU A 366 9.57 10.06 -9.80
N ASP A 367 8.29 10.04 -9.44
CA ASP A 367 7.73 10.86 -8.35
C ASP A 367 7.33 10.07 -7.07
N ASN A 368 7.56 8.75 -7.05
CA ASN A 368 7.07 7.87 -5.98
C ASN A 368 8.15 7.60 -4.93
N THR A 369 8.42 8.59 -4.08
CA THR A 369 9.26 8.40 -2.88
C THR A 369 8.51 7.59 -1.83
N ILE A 370 9.11 6.50 -1.37
CA ILE A 370 8.53 5.61 -0.36
C ILE A 370 9.38 5.65 0.90
N ASN A 371 8.72 5.81 2.04
CA ASN A 371 9.38 5.78 3.34
C ASN A 371 9.31 4.36 3.92
N VAL A 372 10.45 3.77 4.23
CA VAL A 372 10.57 2.52 4.96
C VAL A 372 10.56 2.85 6.45
N LEU A 373 9.44 2.55 7.11
CA LEU A 373 9.19 2.84 8.52
C LEU A 373 9.51 1.61 9.36
N VAL A 374 10.50 1.73 10.26
CA VAL A 374 11.07 0.60 10.98
C VAL A 374 10.75 0.69 12.46
N ARG A 375 10.11 -0.35 12.99
CA ARG A 375 9.75 -0.43 14.40
C ARG A 375 10.96 -0.70 15.28
N LYS A 376 10.76 -0.49 16.58
CA LYS A 376 11.64 -0.99 17.62
C LYS A 376 11.84 -2.50 17.43
N GLY A 377 13.09 -2.93 17.43
CA GLY A 377 13.42 -4.34 17.23
C GLY A 377 14.91 -4.54 17.00
N THR A 378 15.34 -5.79 16.95
CA THR A 378 16.69 -6.16 16.54
C THR A 378 16.61 -6.90 15.22
N TYR A 379 17.19 -6.30 14.18
CA TYR A 379 17.15 -6.80 12.80
C TYR A 379 18.47 -7.48 12.49
N THR A 380 18.45 -8.83 12.40
CA THR A 380 19.64 -9.69 12.30
C THR A 380 19.64 -10.54 11.02
N GLU A 381 19.00 -10.06 9.95
CA GLU A 381 18.91 -10.79 8.69
C GLU A 381 20.28 -10.93 7.98
N SER A 382 20.30 -11.25 6.67
CA SER A 382 21.55 -11.44 5.95
C SER A 382 22.55 -10.32 6.23
N ILE A 383 23.81 -10.72 6.44
CA ILE A 383 24.91 -9.86 6.88
C ILE A 383 24.99 -8.51 6.13
N VAL A 384 24.56 -8.47 4.86
CA VAL A 384 24.48 -7.26 4.04
C VAL A 384 23.12 -7.11 3.39
N THR A 385 22.50 -5.93 3.54
CA THR A 385 21.32 -5.48 2.79
C THR A 385 21.74 -4.39 1.80
N ASN A 386 21.33 -4.50 0.53
CA ASN A 386 21.59 -3.48 -0.48
C ASN A 386 20.28 -2.78 -0.80
N SER A 387 20.32 -1.45 -0.88
CA SER A 387 19.21 -0.67 -1.42
C SER A 387 19.70 0.24 -2.53
N ASN A 388 19.19 -0.05 -3.72
CA ASN A 388 19.60 0.51 -5.00
C ASN A 388 18.74 1.66 -5.49
N SER A 389 17.56 1.88 -4.89
CA SER A 389 16.66 2.96 -5.31
C SER A 389 17.04 4.31 -4.70
N ALA A 390 16.89 5.36 -5.50
CA ALA A 390 17.03 6.75 -5.07
C ALA A 390 15.80 7.25 -4.29
N PHE A 391 14.68 6.53 -4.38
CA PHE A 391 13.37 6.96 -3.89
C PHE A 391 12.97 6.29 -2.57
N LEU A 392 13.90 5.60 -1.90
CA LEU A 392 13.65 5.01 -0.59
C LEU A 392 14.29 5.83 0.52
N ASN A 393 13.46 6.28 1.46
CA ASN A 393 13.91 6.87 2.72
C ASN A 393 13.70 5.88 3.88
N PHE A 394 14.47 6.03 4.95
CA PHE A 394 14.50 5.07 6.05
C PHE A 394 14.32 5.81 7.37
N TYR A 395 13.34 5.38 8.18
CA TYR A 395 13.02 5.98 9.46
C TYR A 395 12.86 4.90 10.54
N GLY A 396 13.75 4.88 11.53
CA GLY A 396 13.64 4.07 12.73
C GLY A 396 13.02 4.85 13.89
N GLY A 397 12.66 4.16 14.99
CA GLY A 397 12.20 4.82 16.22
C GLY A 397 10.72 4.66 16.58
N TYR A 398 10.00 3.71 15.97
CA TYR A 398 8.55 3.54 16.18
C TYR A 398 8.21 2.47 17.25
N SER A 399 7.17 2.67 18.07
CA SER A 399 6.84 1.79 19.21
C SER A 399 6.04 0.54 18.82
N SER A 400 4.78 0.70 18.41
CA SER A 400 3.85 -0.40 18.08
C SER A 400 2.39 -0.02 17.91
N ASP A 401 2.01 1.06 18.58
CA ASP A 401 0.69 1.27 19.16
C ASP A 401 0.14 2.67 18.81
N GLY A 402 0.81 3.37 17.89
CA GLY A 402 0.49 4.71 17.41
C GLY A 402 0.91 4.92 15.95
N PHE A 403 0.35 5.97 15.35
CA PHE A 403 0.32 6.24 13.91
C PHE A 403 1.71 6.59 13.32
N GLU A 404 1.80 6.56 11.99
CA GLU A 404 3.00 6.69 11.15
C GLU A 404 3.78 8.02 11.22
N LYS A 405 3.43 8.93 12.12
CA LYS A 405 3.96 10.30 12.07
C LYS A 405 5.39 10.38 12.56
N ILE A 406 6.20 11.16 11.84
CA ILE A 406 7.63 11.37 12.15
C ILE A 406 7.86 11.94 13.56
N ASP A 407 6.90 12.73 14.07
CA ASP A 407 6.95 13.40 15.38
C ASP A 407 6.58 12.46 16.55
N GLU A 408 6.02 11.28 16.27
CA GLU A 408 5.65 10.29 17.29
C GLU A 408 6.82 9.33 17.60
N ARG A 409 7.93 9.44 16.86
CA ARG A 409 9.13 8.62 17.08
C ARG A 409 9.79 8.94 18.41
N ASN A 410 10.21 7.90 19.11
CA ASN A 410 11.03 8.02 20.32
C ASN A 410 12.34 7.27 20.11
N LEU A 411 13.36 7.99 19.66
CA LEU A 411 14.67 7.42 19.31
C LEU A 411 15.43 6.82 20.51
N VAL A 412 14.97 7.11 21.74
CA VAL A 412 15.58 6.59 22.98
C VAL A 412 14.88 5.31 23.44
N GLU A 413 13.55 5.26 23.40
CA GLU A 413 12.76 4.12 23.92
C GLU A 413 12.46 3.06 22.84
N ASN A 414 12.43 3.46 21.57
CA ASN A 414 11.98 2.65 20.44
C ASN A 414 13.12 2.32 19.45
N ILE A 415 14.27 1.92 19.98
CA ILE A 415 15.47 1.68 19.19
C ILE A 415 15.23 0.62 18.11
N SER A 416 15.46 1.01 16.85
CA SER A 416 15.56 0.11 15.69
C SER A 416 17.03 -0.31 15.54
N LEU A 417 17.38 -1.42 16.19
CA LEU A 417 18.76 -1.94 16.25
C LEU A 417 19.06 -2.78 15.00
N MET A 418 19.96 -2.27 14.17
CA MET A 418 20.48 -2.91 12.97
C MET A 418 21.74 -3.71 13.32
N ASN A 419 21.59 -5.03 13.34
CA ASN A 419 22.69 -5.96 13.52
C ASN A 419 23.10 -6.55 12.15
N LEU A 420 23.35 -5.65 11.20
CA LEU A 420 23.62 -5.94 9.79
C LEU A 420 24.32 -4.73 9.14
N SER A 421 25.03 -4.97 8.03
CA SER A 421 25.56 -3.88 7.18
C SER A 421 24.52 -3.46 6.16
N ILE A 422 24.38 -2.17 5.91
CA ILE A 422 23.57 -1.67 4.78
C ILE A 422 24.47 -0.98 3.76
N VAL A 423 24.21 -1.25 2.48
CA VAL A 423 24.79 -0.55 1.34
C VAL A 423 23.69 0.24 0.64
N PHE A 424 23.88 1.55 0.58
CA PHE A 424 23.02 2.48 -0.12
C PHE A 424 23.71 2.88 -1.42
N GLY A 425 23.30 2.28 -2.53
CA GLY A 425 23.97 2.41 -3.82
C GLY A 425 23.00 2.72 -4.94
N ILE A 426 22.76 4.01 -5.24
CA ILE A 426 21.78 4.40 -6.26
C ILE A 426 22.23 3.91 -7.64
N THR A 427 21.50 2.96 -8.21
CA THR A 427 21.81 2.39 -9.53
C THR A 427 21.24 3.21 -10.69
N ASP A 428 20.14 3.92 -10.45
CA ASP A 428 19.59 4.85 -11.44
C ASP A 428 20.40 6.17 -11.46
N LEU A 429 21.27 6.26 -12.46
CA LEU A 429 22.19 7.39 -12.62
C LEU A 429 21.51 8.71 -12.95
N ASN A 430 20.25 8.70 -13.40
CA ASN A 430 19.48 9.93 -13.65
C ASN A 430 18.95 10.52 -12.34
N HIS A 431 18.76 9.68 -11.32
CA HIS A 431 18.19 10.04 -10.03
C HIS A 431 19.22 9.98 -8.89
N VAL A 432 20.51 9.86 -9.22
CA VAL A 432 21.60 9.85 -8.23
C VAL A 432 21.67 11.14 -7.39
N LYS A 433 21.01 12.23 -7.79
CA LYS A 433 20.90 13.48 -7.01
C LYS A 433 19.65 13.56 -6.14
N THR A 434 18.77 12.57 -6.20
CA THR A 434 17.63 12.51 -5.29
C THR A 434 18.15 12.32 -3.88
N LEU A 435 17.72 13.23 -2.99
CA LEU A 435 18.15 13.22 -1.60
C LEU A 435 17.56 12.02 -0.87
N ARG A 436 18.44 11.20 -0.29
CA ARG A 436 18.06 10.04 0.50
C ARG A 436 18.20 10.30 2.00
N VAL A 437 17.19 9.92 2.77
CA VAL A 437 17.16 10.10 4.23
C VAL A 437 17.34 8.76 4.94
N ILE A 438 18.24 8.74 5.93
CA ILE A 438 18.47 7.64 6.86
C ILE A 438 18.41 8.24 8.27
N ASP A 439 17.37 7.93 9.03
CA ASP A 439 17.09 8.63 10.29
C ASP A 439 16.67 7.67 11.42
N GLY A 440 17.33 7.76 12.56
CA GLY A 440 16.86 7.12 13.81
C GLY A 440 17.22 5.65 13.99
N PHE A 441 18.40 5.22 13.51
CA PHE A 441 18.87 3.83 13.62
C PHE A 441 20.06 3.68 14.57
N GLU A 442 20.15 2.53 15.24
CA GLU A 442 21.36 2.10 15.93
C GLU A 442 21.98 0.92 15.16
N PHE A 443 23.18 1.10 14.64
CA PHE A 443 23.98 0.04 14.02
C PHE A 443 25.00 -0.46 15.03
N ASP A 444 24.97 -1.75 15.35
CA ASP A 444 25.91 -2.35 16.28
C ASP A 444 26.34 -3.74 15.80
N PHE A 445 27.65 -3.94 15.68
CA PHE A 445 28.25 -5.24 15.32
C PHE A 445 28.74 -6.05 16.53
N GLU A 446 28.35 -5.68 17.75
CA GLU A 446 28.66 -6.48 18.93
C GLU A 446 28.16 -7.92 18.76
N GLY A 447 29.10 -8.87 18.80
CA GLY A 447 28.80 -10.29 18.67
C GLY A 447 28.64 -10.81 17.23
N LEU A 448 28.73 -9.96 16.21
CA LEU A 448 28.89 -10.43 14.82
C LEU A 448 30.31 -10.89 14.56
N ASN A 449 30.45 -11.93 13.74
CA ASN A 449 31.76 -12.34 13.26
C ASN A 449 32.24 -11.32 12.21
N ALA A 450 32.85 -10.24 12.69
CA ALA A 450 33.21 -9.04 11.93
C ALA A 450 34.23 -9.30 10.80
N ASP A 451 34.82 -10.50 10.73
CA ASP A 451 35.84 -10.85 9.73
C ASP A 451 35.38 -10.64 8.27
N ASN A 452 34.07 -10.64 8.01
CA ASN A 452 33.51 -10.43 6.67
C ASN A 452 32.82 -9.07 6.48
N LEU A 453 32.66 -8.28 7.55
CA LEU A 453 31.94 -7.01 7.51
C LEU A 453 32.92 -5.85 7.55
N PHE A 454 32.97 -5.08 6.47
CA PHE A 454 33.89 -3.95 6.35
C PHE A 454 33.30 -2.63 6.85
N THR A 455 32.01 -2.51 7.13
CA THR A 455 31.40 -1.23 7.53
C THR A 455 30.00 -1.45 8.08
N LEU A 456 29.52 -0.53 8.93
CA LEU A 456 28.14 -0.50 9.41
C LEU A 456 27.21 0.04 8.30
N VAL A 457 27.58 1.17 7.70
CA VAL A 457 26.88 1.75 6.55
C VAL A 457 27.85 2.07 5.42
N THR A 458 27.50 1.65 4.20
CA THR A 458 28.12 2.15 2.97
C THR A 458 27.14 3.08 2.27
N ILE A 459 27.60 4.28 1.90
CA ILE A 459 26.89 5.15 0.95
C ILE A 459 27.72 5.28 -0.32
N GLU A 460 27.11 5.13 -1.49
CA GLU A 460 27.81 5.27 -2.76
C GLU A 460 27.61 6.65 -3.39
N SER A 461 27.44 6.71 -4.71
CA SER A 461 27.04 7.94 -5.41
C SER A 461 25.64 8.34 -4.96
N GLY A 462 25.48 9.54 -4.41
CA GLY A 462 24.18 10.02 -3.97
C GLY A 462 24.22 11.24 -3.07
N ASP A 463 23.14 12.00 -3.02
CA ASP A 463 22.92 13.00 -1.97
C ASP A 463 22.27 12.31 -0.76
N TYR A 464 22.86 12.46 0.42
CA TYR A 464 22.45 11.74 1.64
C TYR A 464 22.25 12.65 2.84
N ASN A 465 21.22 12.38 3.62
CA ASN A 465 21.00 12.88 4.97
C ASN A 465 21.00 11.69 5.95
N ILE A 466 22.06 11.57 6.75
CA ILE A 466 22.16 10.59 7.83
C ILE A 466 21.96 11.33 9.15
N VAL A 467 20.88 11.05 9.86
CA VAL A 467 20.42 11.86 11.00
C VAL A 467 20.09 10.98 12.19
N ASN A 468 20.43 11.42 13.40
CA ASN A 468 20.06 10.75 14.66
C ASN A 468 20.44 9.26 14.69
N CYS A 469 21.58 8.89 14.10
CA CYS A 469 22.02 7.49 14.02
C CYS A 469 23.19 7.21 14.99
N SER A 470 23.24 5.99 15.51
CA SER A 470 24.38 5.49 16.30
C SER A 470 25.10 4.37 15.54
N PHE A 471 26.43 4.37 15.56
CA PHE A 471 27.29 3.42 14.86
C PHE A 471 28.31 2.87 15.84
N ARG A 472 28.24 1.58 16.16
CA ARG A 472 29.02 0.97 17.23
C ARG A 472 29.73 -0.30 16.81
N ASN A 473 30.94 -0.48 17.33
CA ASN A 473 31.70 -1.74 17.28
C ASN A 473 31.98 -2.28 15.85
N GLY A 474 31.83 -1.45 14.82
CA GLY A 474 32.17 -1.78 13.43
C GLY A 474 33.55 -1.27 13.04
N PRO A 475 34.23 -1.88 12.06
CA PRO A 475 35.54 -1.40 11.59
C PRO A 475 35.47 0.00 10.97
N TYR A 476 34.34 0.33 10.35
CA TYR A 476 33.99 1.64 9.83
C TYR A 476 32.57 1.99 10.28
N GLY A 477 32.36 3.20 10.79
CA GLY A 477 31.02 3.72 11.06
C GLY A 477 30.27 4.00 9.76
N ILE A 478 30.76 4.99 9.01
CA ILE A 478 30.22 5.35 7.70
C ILE A 478 31.35 5.29 6.68
N LEU A 479 31.13 4.52 5.62
CA LEU A 479 32.02 4.44 4.47
C LEU A 479 31.31 5.06 3.25
N ASN A 480 31.89 6.11 2.68
CA ASN A 480 31.48 6.57 1.35
C ASN A 480 32.39 5.98 0.28
N ARG A 481 31.81 5.26 -0.69
CA ARG A 481 32.50 4.74 -1.88
C ARG A 481 31.91 5.34 -3.13
N HIS A 482 32.57 6.37 -3.63
CA HIS A 482 32.09 7.00 -4.84
C HIS A 482 32.58 6.28 -6.11
N MET A 483 31.69 6.06 -7.08
CA MET A 483 32.03 5.39 -8.35
C MET A 483 31.92 6.32 -9.57
N LYS A 484 31.24 7.46 -9.45
CA LYS A 484 31.13 8.44 -10.54
C LYS A 484 32.36 9.35 -10.52
N ILE A 485 32.60 10.00 -11.65
CA ILE A 485 33.72 10.94 -11.80
C ILE A 485 33.11 12.22 -12.38
N ASN A 486 33.57 13.35 -11.88
CA ASN A 486 33.10 14.71 -12.13
C ASN A 486 31.66 15.00 -11.66
N GLU A 487 31.18 14.35 -10.60
CA GLU A 487 29.90 14.70 -9.98
C GLU A 487 30.02 14.94 -8.47
N ASN A 488 29.56 16.12 -8.02
CA ASN A 488 29.74 16.56 -6.63
C ASN A 488 28.46 16.33 -5.83
N PHE A 489 28.50 15.46 -4.83
CA PHE A 489 27.35 15.11 -3.99
C PHE A 489 27.35 15.85 -2.65
N THR A 490 26.15 15.96 -2.05
CA THR A 490 25.98 16.51 -0.71
C THR A 490 25.74 15.39 0.29
N ILE A 491 26.60 15.28 1.29
CA ILE A 491 26.49 14.29 2.36
C ILE A 491 26.38 15.05 3.68
N ASN A 492 25.20 14.98 4.31
CA ASN A 492 24.94 15.57 5.62
C ASN A 492 24.86 14.47 6.68
N ILE A 493 25.65 14.60 7.74
CA ILE A 493 25.68 13.68 8.88
C ILE A 493 25.39 14.52 10.13
N LYS A 494 24.27 14.26 10.82
CA LYS A 494 23.79 15.13 11.89
C LYS A 494 23.31 14.35 13.10
N ASN A 495 23.63 14.85 14.30
CA ASN A 495 23.18 14.27 15.57
C ASN A 495 23.54 12.78 15.72
N CYS A 496 24.70 12.38 15.18
CA CYS A 496 25.11 10.98 15.19
C CYS A 496 26.08 10.67 16.33
N VAL A 497 26.19 9.39 16.70
CA VAL A 497 27.19 8.88 17.65
C VAL A 497 27.98 7.75 17.01
N LEU A 498 29.29 7.91 16.89
CA LEU A 498 30.19 6.88 16.39
C LEU A 498 31.08 6.39 17.52
N GLU A 499 30.89 5.14 17.95
CA GLU A 499 31.54 4.58 19.13
C GLU A 499 32.34 3.31 18.81
N ASN A 500 33.57 3.23 19.33
CA ASN A 500 34.46 2.07 19.17
C ASN A 500 34.63 1.65 17.70
N THR A 501 34.69 2.63 16.80
CA THR A 501 34.91 2.42 15.37
C THR A 501 36.36 2.81 15.02
N PRO A 502 37.23 1.89 14.57
CA PRO A 502 38.59 2.24 14.14
C PRO A 502 38.62 3.39 13.13
N ARG A 503 37.62 3.46 12.24
CA ARG A 503 37.35 4.65 11.43
C ARG A 503 35.92 5.09 11.65
N GLY A 504 35.72 6.30 12.17
CA GLY A 504 34.40 6.89 12.33
C GLY A 504 33.74 7.08 10.97
N ILE A 505 34.18 8.11 10.24
CA ILE A 505 33.71 8.41 8.88
C ILE A 505 34.88 8.31 7.92
N TYR A 506 34.71 7.55 6.85
CA TYR A 506 35.69 7.45 5.77
C TYR A 506 35.06 7.83 4.44
N ILE A 507 35.52 8.95 3.86
CA ILE A 507 35.06 9.47 2.59
C ILE A 507 36.10 9.14 1.51
N ASN A 508 35.88 8.03 0.81
CA ASN A 508 36.72 7.60 -0.30
C ASN A 508 36.17 8.15 -1.62
N ASN A 509 36.50 9.40 -1.90
CA ASN A 509 36.23 10.03 -3.18
C ASN A 509 37.48 10.73 -3.71
N ALA A 510 38.29 9.99 -4.46
CA ALA A 510 39.55 10.53 -4.99
C ALA A 510 39.36 11.49 -6.17
N PHE A 511 38.15 11.57 -6.73
CA PHE A 511 37.93 12.22 -8.01
C PHE A 511 37.02 13.45 -7.95
N ASP A 512 36.10 13.53 -6.96
CA ASP A 512 35.01 14.51 -6.96
C ASP A 512 34.85 15.26 -5.62
N ASP A 513 34.21 16.44 -5.68
CA ASP A 513 34.20 17.45 -4.61
C ASP A 513 32.92 17.35 -3.78
N ASN A 514 32.68 16.17 -3.23
CA ASN A 514 31.54 15.98 -2.34
C ASN A 514 31.61 17.00 -1.20
N THR A 515 30.54 17.76 -1.05
CA THR A 515 30.32 18.64 0.10
C THR A 515 29.88 17.76 1.25
N VAL A 516 30.73 17.61 2.26
CA VAL A 516 30.43 16.82 3.44
C VAL A 516 30.20 17.76 4.61
N LEU A 517 29.02 17.71 5.21
CA LEU A 517 28.68 18.44 6.43
C LEU A 517 28.50 17.43 7.58
N VAL A 518 29.27 17.60 8.65
CA VAL A 518 29.11 16.83 9.88
C VAL A 518 28.73 17.79 11.01
N GLU A 519 27.56 17.59 11.61
CA GLU A 519 26.98 18.52 12.59
C GLU A 519 26.56 17.77 13.87
N ASN A 520 26.78 18.37 15.04
CA ASN A 520 26.28 17.86 16.34
C ASN A 520 26.59 16.38 16.58
N THR A 521 27.75 15.91 16.12
CA THR A 521 28.10 14.49 16.08
C THR A 521 29.18 14.18 17.09
N LYS A 522 29.02 13.06 17.78
CA LYS A 522 29.92 12.60 18.84
C LYS A 522 30.73 11.40 18.38
N PHE A 523 32.03 11.44 18.63
CA PHE A 523 32.95 10.33 18.40
C PHE A 523 33.47 9.83 19.73
N ILE A 524 33.32 8.54 20.01
CA ILE A 524 33.73 7.91 21.27
C ILE A 524 34.70 6.78 20.93
N ASN A 525 35.96 6.90 21.34
CA ASN A 525 36.99 5.88 21.08
C ASN A 525 37.14 5.52 19.60
N ALA A 526 36.93 6.48 18.69
CA ALA A 526 37.21 6.31 17.28
C ALA A 526 38.70 6.53 17.04
N GLU A 527 39.42 5.55 16.47
CA GLU A 527 40.87 5.66 16.26
C GLU A 527 41.21 6.78 15.27
N ILE A 528 40.45 6.83 14.17
CA ILE A 528 40.44 7.93 13.21
C ILE A 528 39.02 8.49 13.16
N VAL A 529 38.83 9.76 13.54
CA VAL A 529 37.50 10.38 13.61
C VAL A 529 36.91 10.57 12.21
N ILE A 530 37.57 11.34 11.35
CA ILE A 530 37.18 11.55 9.95
C ILE A 530 38.40 11.38 9.04
N GLU A 531 38.32 10.45 8.09
CA GLU A 531 39.27 10.26 7.01
C GLU A 531 38.62 10.68 5.69
N LYS A 532 39.23 11.61 4.95
CA LYS A 532 38.72 12.06 3.65
C LYS A 532 39.84 12.09 2.62
N LYS A 533 39.61 11.46 1.47
CA LYS A 533 40.47 11.65 0.30
C LYS A 533 40.07 12.96 -0.39
N ILE A 534 41.05 13.79 -0.70
CA ILE A 534 40.84 15.10 -1.33
C ILE A 534 41.68 15.18 -2.61
N ARG A 535 41.26 16.02 -3.55
CA ARG A 535 42.08 16.37 -4.71
C ARG A 535 42.72 17.75 -4.52
N VAL A 536 43.93 17.90 -5.03
CA VAL A 536 44.90 18.95 -4.67
C VAL A 536 44.41 20.39 -4.94
N ASP A 537 43.40 20.59 -5.80
CA ASP A 537 43.05 21.91 -6.34
C ASP A 537 41.74 22.52 -5.78
N GLU A 538 41.15 21.91 -4.75
CA GLU A 538 39.75 22.14 -4.33
C GLU A 538 39.61 22.86 -2.97
N ASN A 539 38.66 23.80 -2.85
CA ASN A 539 38.38 24.54 -1.61
C ASN A 539 37.06 24.07 -0.94
N ASN A 540 37.10 23.84 0.39
CA ASN A 540 35.99 23.63 1.33
C ASN A 540 35.09 22.40 1.10
N THR A 541 35.71 21.23 0.96
CA THR A 541 34.99 19.96 0.74
C THR A 541 34.53 19.27 2.04
N LEU A 542 34.92 19.76 3.22
CA LEU A 542 34.47 19.27 4.53
C LEU A 542 34.11 20.44 5.46
N SER A 543 32.89 20.44 5.97
CA SER A 543 32.42 21.35 7.01
C SER A 543 32.06 20.55 8.26
N VAL A 544 32.59 20.95 9.40
CA VAL A 544 32.29 20.33 10.70
C VAL A 544 31.79 21.37 11.68
N GLU A 545 30.73 21.03 12.39
CA GLU A 545 30.08 21.91 13.35
C GLU A 545 29.68 21.16 14.62
N ASN A 546 30.05 21.71 15.78
CA ASN A 546 29.69 21.18 17.09
C ASN A 546 30.01 19.67 17.25
N ILE A 547 31.29 19.31 17.07
CA ILE A 547 31.76 17.93 17.16
C ILE A 547 32.40 17.69 18.53
N GLU A 548 31.98 16.63 19.21
CA GLU A 548 32.56 16.20 20.48
C GLU A 548 33.37 14.91 20.29
N ILE A 549 34.65 14.92 20.65
CA ILE A 549 35.54 13.74 20.55
C ILE A 549 35.93 13.30 21.95
N ILE A 550 35.63 12.05 22.28
CA ILE A 550 35.82 11.46 23.61
C ILE A 550 36.65 10.19 23.55
N GLY A 551 37.60 10.07 24.47
CA GLY A 551 38.24 8.80 24.81
C GLY A 551 39.69 8.68 24.34
N ASP A 552 40.39 7.73 24.95
CA ASP A 552 41.85 7.60 24.86
C ASP A 552 42.33 6.75 23.67
N LYS A 553 41.40 6.13 22.93
CA LYS A 553 41.71 5.35 21.73
C LYS A 553 41.83 6.19 20.46
N THR A 554 41.47 7.47 20.51
CA THR A 554 41.58 8.36 19.36
C THR A 554 43.04 8.71 19.10
N ASN A 555 43.52 8.39 17.89
CA ASN A 555 44.89 8.66 17.45
C ASN A 555 44.95 9.84 16.48
N VAL A 556 43.96 9.95 15.59
CA VAL A 556 43.90 10.98 14.54
C VAL A 556 42.50 11.59 14.48
N ILE A 557 42.39 12.91 14.45
CA ILE A 557 41.08 13.55 14.31
C ILE A 557 40.70 13.67 12.83
N PHE A 558 41.45 14.44 12.04
CA PHE A 558 41.22 14.57 10.61
C PHE A 558 42.40 14.02 9.83
N MET A 559 42.15 13.02 8.98
CA MET A 559 43.13 12.52 8.03
C MET A 559 42.74 12.86 6.61
N PHE A 560 43.60 13.59 5.92
CA PHE A 560 43.44 13.92 4.50
C PHE A 560 44.42 13.10 3.67
N ASP A 561 43.91 12.19 2.83
CA ASP A 561 44.75 11.34 1.98
C ASP A 561 45.20 12.10 0.73
N ILE A 562 46.11 13.06 0.93
CA ILE A 562 46.65 13.94 -0.10
C ILE A 562 48.15 14.13 0.05
N ASP A 563 48.80 14.29 -1.10
CA ASP A 563 50.23 14.59 -1.21
C ASP A 563 50.46 16.12 -1.07
N GLN A 564 49.93 16.70 0.00
CA GLN A 564 50.04 18.11 0.37
C GLN A 564 50.36 18.30 1.86
N ASP A 565 50.85 19.49 2.20
CA ASP A 565 51.17 19.90 3.56
C ASP A 565 49.89 20.22 4.36
N ALA A 566 49.76 19.63 5.56
CA ALA A 566 48.70 19.86 6.53
C ALA A 566 48.52 21.34 6.91
N SER A 567 49.50 22.22 6.68
CA SER A 567 49.35 23.67 6.86
C SER A 567 48.27 24.30 5.99
N ASN A 568 47.87 23.63 4.89
CA ASN A 568 46.84 24.10 3.97
C ASN A 568 45.42 23.67 4.38
N TYR A 569 45.23 23.08 5.57
CA TYR A 569 43.94 22.52 6.01
C TYR A 569 42.77 23.52 5.97
N GLU A 570 43.04 24.81 6.17
CA GLU A 570 42.02 25.87 6.11
C GLU A 570 41.35 25.98 4.72
N ASN A 571 42.00 25.46 3.67
CA ASN A 571 41.41 25.36 2.34
C ASN A 571 40.44 24.17 2.23
N TRP A 572 40.52 23.17 3.10
CA TRP A 572 39.77 21.91 2.96
C TRP A 572 38.70 21.73 4.02
N LEU A 573 38.92 22.32 5.19
CA LEU A 573 38.14 22.14 6.40
C LEU A 573 37.58 23.48 6.90
N ASN A 574 36.26 23.62 6.85
CA ASN A 574 35.56 24.62 7.63
C ASN A 574 35.23 24.03 9.01
N ASN A 575 35.87 24.51 10.07
CA ASN A 575 35.69 24.01 11.44
C ASN A 575 35.01 25.05 12.33
N ASN A 576 33.82 24.71 12.84
CA ASN A 576 33.10 25.50 13.82
C ASN A 576 32.73 24.67 15.07
N GLY A 577 33.62 24.61 16.05
CA GLY A 577 33.31 24.01 17.36
C GLY A 577 33.58 22.51 17.46
N VAL A 578 34.76 22.05 17.04
CA VAL A 578 35.31 20.75 17.44
C VAL A 578 35.96 20.89 18.83
N CYS A 579 35.59 20.02 19.77
CA CYS A 579 36.18 19.97 21.10
C CYS A 579 36.66 18.58 21.50
N LEU A 580 37.67 18.54 22.38
CA LEU A 580 38.37 17.33 22.81
C LEU A 580 38.13 17.04 24.29
N ASN A 581 37.69 15.83 24.65
CA ASN A 581 37.46 15.44 26.04
C ASN A 581 38.10 14.08 26.36
N GLY A 582 39.13 14.08 27.20
CA GLY A 582 39.80 12.84 27.62
C GLY A 582 40.53 12.11 26.50
N VAL A 583 40.88 12.81 25.41
CA VAL A 583 41.79 12.30 24.38
C VAL A 583 43.24 12.45 24.84
N GLY A 584 44.10 11.52 24.45
CA GLY A 584 45.53 11.55 24.77
C GLY A 584 46.32 12.51 23.88
N ASP A 585 47.58 12.17 23.62
CA ASP A 585 48.36 12.81 22.56
C ASP A 585 47.77 12.38 21.21
N VAL A 586 47.12 13.31 20.50
CA VAL A 586 46.42 13.06 19.23
C VAL A 586 47.04 13.86 18.09
N GLU A 587 47.11 13.24 16.90
CA GLU A 587 47.44 13.95 15.66
C GLU A 587 46.17 14.67 15.18
N GLU A 588 46.10 15.98 15.35
CA GLU A 588 44.83 16.69 15.11
C GLU A 588 44.48 16.76 13.61
N ILE A 589 45.40 17.25 12.78
CA ILE A 589 45.28 17.18 11.31
C ILE A 589 46.47 16.42 10.75
N LYS A 590 46.22 15.38 9.95
CA LYS A 590 47.23 14.54 9.30
C LYS A 590 47.06 14.53 7.78
N THR A 591 48.16 14.63 7.05
CA THR A 591 48.22 14.34 5.60
C THR A 591 49.24 13.22 5.31
N GLN A 592 49.49 12.91 4.03
CA GLN A 592 50.58 11.99 3.67
C GLN A 592 51.98 12.55 3.98
N ILE A 593 52.11 13.88 4.12
CA ILE A 593 53.40 14.57 4.24
C ILE A 593 53.72 14.90 5.70
N ASN A 594 52.76 15.38 6.48
CA ASN A 594 53.00 15.85 7.84
C ASN A 594 51.74 15.86 8.73
N VAL A 595 51.94 16.33 9.97
CA VAL A 595 50.92 16.48 11.01
C VAL A 595 50.91 17.93 11.48
N LYS A 596 49.73 18.42 11.84
CA LYS A 596 49.50 19.74 12.43
C LYS A 596 48.65 19.61 13.70
N ASP A 597 49.25 19.97 14.83
CA ASP A 597 48.60 19.98 16.15
C ASP A 597 48.24 21.40 16.63
N GLY A 598 47.41 21.50 17.67
CA GLY A 598 47.00 22.75 18.30
C GLY A 598 45.93 23.53 17.52
N VAL A 599 45.12 22.84 16.72
CA VAL A 599 43.98 23.36 15.94
C VAL A 599 42.69 23.37 16.79
N PHE A 600 42.50 22.36 17.64
CA PHE A 600 41.30 22.15 18.45
C PHE A 600 41.54 22.44 19.93
N TYR A 601 40.44 22.62 20.66
CA TYR A 601 40.47 23.01 22.07
C TYR A 601 39.83 21.93 22.95
N PRO A 602 40.22 21.82 24.22
CA PRO A 602 39.49 20.99 25.18
C PRO A 602 38.02 21.40 25.27
N CYS A 603 37.12 20.44 25.46
CA CYS A 603 35.72 20.74 25.76
C CYS A 603 35.63 21.51 27.10
N ASN A 604 34.88 22.62 27.11
CA ASN A 604 34.66 23.44 28.31
C ASN A 604 33.52 22.91 29.17
#